data_AF-A0A9E0CTR2-F1
#
_entry.id   AF-A0A9E0CTR2-F1
#
_cell.length_a   1.000
_cell.length_b   1.000
_cell.length_c   1.000
_cell.angle_alpha   90.00
_cell.angle_beta   90.00
_cell.angle_gamma   90.00
#
_symmetry.space_group_name_H-M   'P 1'
#
loop_
_entity.id
_entity.type
_entity.pdbx_description
1 polymer ?
#
loop_
_entity_poly.entity_id
_entity_poly.type
_entity_poly.pdbx_seq_one_letter_code
_entity_poly.pdbx_strand_id
1 'polypeptide(L)'
;MNRRRIVTLVALLCSVAACSSEATVVSGTEPVAATSTFTTEPAVTSTEPAASSTTMPPPATDAPTTTVAATGLDPRLQAEPLQVDPQCSEAGCTSVGVTVAGEVVTFDSATSMLTFTESGTSLAVGSSLGDLAALVLMGPDDVAYIAGVPPDASDPVQELIAVSTSGATAGQEIARVSGLDGSGDSTLIATAAGVMEVGCCGFGERLPVAGASLAMAWVTPTGEPSGVVVPEVHLEYPGDGTTVVVRTAIDAGEQRWTVPAMLAGRDMPAVAAAADGGALVWMYDPIGAPDTPAMLYDLRADGTVDVFAMGEFKYVAAMHPARFVVSHDGEMYVRIALP
;
A
#
# COMPACT_ATOMS: atom_id res chain seq x y z
N MET A 1 49.51 46.56 -14.96
CA MET A 1 49.30 46.69 -13.50
C MET A 1 48.40 45.54 -13.07
N ASN A 2 48.99 44.52 -12.42
CA ASN A 2 48.77 44.16 -11.00
C ASN A 2 47.37 43.58 -10.73
N ARG A 3 47.16 42.39 -10.15
CA ARG A 3 48.01 41.36 -9.51
C ARG A 3 47.14 40.08 -9.42
N ARG A 4 47.79 38.92 -9.50
CA ARG A 4 47.24 37.57 -9.23
C ARG A 4 46.88 37.38 -7.75
N ARG A 5 46.19 36.24 -7.48
CA ARG A 5 46.10 35.43 -6.23
C ARG A 5 44.99 35.88 -5.26
N ILE A 6 44.14 35.04 -4.64
CA ILE A 6 44.28 33.66 -4.11
C ILE A 6 42.87 32.97 -4.05
N VAL A 7 42.84 31.65 -4.27
CA VAL A 7 41.72 30.73 -3.96
C VAL A 7 41.79 30.36 -2.48
N THR A 8 40.70 30.49 -1.73
CA THR A 8 40.60 29.94 -0.36
C THR A 8 39.43 28.98 -0.28
N LEU A 9 39.78 27.70 -0.32
CA LEU A 9 38.95 26.55 0.03
C LEU A 9 38.82 26.53 1.56
N VAL A 10 37.61 26.56 2.10
CA VAL A 10 37.36 26.31 3.53
C VAL A 10 36.67 24.96 3.64
N ALA A 11 37.45 23.95 4.02
CA ALA A 11 36.95 22.68 4.52
C ALA A 11 36.53 22.88 5.98
N LEU A 12 35.29 22.50 6.32
CA LEU A 12 34.84 22.42 7.72
C LEU A 12 34.76 20.94 8.11
N LEU A 13 35.74 20.50 8.89
CA LEU A 13 35.84 19.17 9.48
C LEU A 13 35.18 19.15 10.87
N CYS A 14 34.64 17.98 11.19
CA CYS A 14 34.03 17.54 12.44
C CYS A 14 34.66 18.08 13.73
N SER A 15 33.82 18.33 14.73
CA SER A 15 34.21 18.22 16.15
C SER A 15 33.09 17.54 16.94
N VAL A 16 33.40 16.33 17.40
CA VAL A 16 32.69 15.60 18.44
C VAL A 16 33.07 16.27 19.77
N ALA A 17 32.09 16.70 20.56
CA ALA A 17 32.32 17.15 21.94
C ALA A 17 31.27 16.53 22.85
N ALA A 18 31.73 15.56 23.63
CA ALA A 18 31.04 15.06 24.81
C ALA A 18 30.96 16.18 25.86
N CYS A 19 29.81 16.28 26.54
CA CYS A 19 29.70 16.93 27.83
C CYS A 19 28.94 16.01 28.78
N SER A 20 29.66 15.57 29.81
CA SER A 20 29.21 14.89 31.02
C SER A 20 29.06 15.91 32.14
N SER A 21 28.00 15.82 32.94
CA SER A 21 27.82 16.23 34.35
C SER A 21 26.33 16.07 34.69
N GLU A 22 25.84 15.59 35.83
CA GLU A 22 26.41 15.28 37.13
C GLU A 22 25.45 14.27 37.81
N ALA A 23 26.02 13.32 38.55
CA ALA A 23 25.30 12.40 39.42
C ALA A 23 25.02 13.06 40.78
N THR A 24 23.83 12.85 41.34
CA THR A 24 23.59 13.03 42.79
C THR A 24 23.25 11.68 43.40
N VAL A 25 24.13 11.24 44.30
CA VAL A 25 24.05 10.01 45.09
C VAL A 25 23.22 10.28 46.35
N VAL A 26 22.30 9.38 46.68
CA VAL A 26 21.81 9.19 48.06
C VAL A 26 22.14 7.76 48.47
N SER A 27 22.87 7.64 49.57
CA SER A 27 23.42 6.39 50.13
C SER A 27 22.41 5.58 50.94
N GLY A 28 22.60 4.26 50.92
CA GLY A 28 22.55 3.42 52.12
C GLY A 28 21.56 2.26 52.08
N THR A 29 22.03 1.03 51.88
CA THR A 29 22.13 -0.06 52.90
C THR A 29 22.72 -1.33 52.25
N GLU A 30 23.61 -2.02 52.96
CA GLU A 30 24.45 -3.17 52.56
C GLU A 30 23.71 -4.45 52.11
N PRO A 31 24.39 -5.40 51.41
CA PRO A 31 23.79 -6.64 50.93
C PRO A 31 23.87 -7.76 51.98
N VAL A 32 22.77 -8.51 52.15
CA VAL A 32 22.76 -9.79 52.87
C VAL A 32 22.86 -10.93 51.87
N ALA A 33 23.87 -11.78 52.06
CA ALA A 33 24.12 -12.98 51.29
C ALA A 33 22.97 -13.99 51.39
N ALA A 34 22.48 -14.49 50.25
CA ALA A 34 21.54 -15.60 50.19
C ALA A 34 22.28 -16.90 49.89
N THR A 35 22.29 -17.77 50.89
CA THR A 35 22.82 -19.14 50.90
C THR A 35 22.06 -20.03 49.90
N SER A 36 22.77 -20.61 48.93
CA SER A 36 22.22 -21.69 48.10
C SER A 36 22.15 -22.98 48.91
N THR A 37 20.95 -23.54 49.05
CA THR A 37 20.74 -24.90 49.56
C THR A 37 20.24 -25.77 48.41
N PHE A 38 21.01 -26.82 48.11
CA PHE A 38 20.59 -27.90 47.21
C PHE A 38 19.61 -28.79 47.96
N THR A 39 18.41 -28.96 47.40
CA THR A 39 17.47 -30.01 47.81
C THR A 39 17.25 -30.93 46.60
N THR A 40 17.58 -32.20 46.78
CA THR A 40 17.29 -33.30 45.85
C THR A 40 15.87 -33.82 46.07
N GLU A 41 15.07 -33.88 45.01
CA GLU A 41 13.73 -34.50 44.98
C GLU A 41 13.69 -35.57 43.87
N PRO A 42 12.97 -36.70 44.02
CA PRO A 42 13.33 -37.95 43.36
C PRO A 42 12.79 -38.10 41.94
N ALA A 43 13.40 -39.02 41.20
CA ALA A 43 13.04 -39.39 39.84
C ALA A 43 11.59 -39.90 39.74
N VAL A 44 10.78 -39.21 38.94
CA VAL A 44 9.44 -39.67 38.53
C VAL A 44 9.59 -40.39 37.20
N THR A 45 9.26 -41.68 37.18
CA THR A 45 9.19 -42.51 35.97
C THR A 45 7.98 -42.07 35.14
N SER A 46 8.22 -41.39 34.01
CA SER A 46 7.17 -41.05 33.05
C SER A 46 6.79 -42.29 32.25
N THR A 47 5.51 -42.66 32.26
CA THR A 47 4.96 -43.70 31.38
C THR A 47 4.31 -42.96 30.21
N GLU A 48 4.90 -43.10 29.02
CA GLU A 48 4.43 -42.51 27.76
C GLU A 48 3.05 -43.10 27.38
N PRO A 49 2.01 -42.28 27.12
CA PRO A 49 0.77 -42.79 26.55
C PRO A 49 0.95 -43.02 25.05
N ALA A 50 0.53 -44.19 24.58
CA ALA A 50 0.59 -44.62 23.19
C ALA A 50 -0.08 -43.61 22.25
N ALA A 51 0.63 -43.22 21.19
CA ALA A 51 0.12 -42.38 20.12
C ALA A 51 -1.09 -43.04 19.43
N SER A 52 -2.24 -42.38 19.47
CA SER A 52 -3.38 -42.72 18.63
C SER A 52 -3.09 -42.27 17.20
N SER A 53 -2.97 -43.22 16.28
CA SER A 53 -2.84 -42.94 14.85
C SER A 53 -4.19 -42.50 14.29
N THR A 54 -4.46 -41.20 14.28
CA THR A 54 -5.49 -40.63 13.41
C THR A 54 -4.86 -40.36 12.05
N THR A 55 -5.23 -41.18 11.06
CA THR A 55 -4.92 -40.95 9.65
C THR A 55 -5.51 -39.59 9.25
N MET A 56 -4.65 -38.61 8.97
CA MET A 56 -5.07 -37.36 8.35
C MET A 56 -5.66 -37.68 6.96
N PRO A 57 -6.79 -37.07 6.57
CA PRO A 57 -7.20 -37.04 5.18
C PRO A 57 -6.07 -36.41 4.35
N PRO A 58 -5.79 -36.90 3.12
CA PRO A 58 -4.82 -36.25 2.26
C PRO A 58 -5.21 -34.79 2.05
N PRO A 59 -4.23 -33.87 1.90
CA PRO A 59 -4.52 -32.49 1.53
C PRO A 59 -5.34 -32.49 0.25
N ALA A 60 -6.43 -31.71 0.23
CA ALA A 60 -7.19 -31.47 -0.98
C ALA A 60 -6.31 -30.64 -1.93
N THR A 61 -5.60 -31.32 -2.83
CA THR A 61 -4.75 -30.71 -3.86
C THR A 61 -5.58 -30.47 -5.12
N ASP A 62 -6.70 -29.77 -5.01
CA ASP A 62 -7.34 -29.19 -6.19
C ASP A 62 -7.10 -27.68 -6.10
N ALA A 63 -6.07 -27.22 -6.82
CA ALA A 63 -5.94 -25.81 -7.13
C ALA A 63 -7.23 -25.36 -7.85
N PRO A 64 -7.78 -24.17 -7.53
CA PRO A 64 -8.97 -23.68 -8.21
C PRO A 64 -8.73 -23.71 -9.73
N THR A 65 -9.58 -24.44 -10.45
CA THR A 65 -9.45 -24.61 -11.90
C THR A 65 -9.99 -23.35 -12.58
N THR A 66 -9.09 -22.44 -12.95
CA THR A 66 -9.44 -21.22 -13.70
C THR A 66 -9.63 -21.56 -15.18
N THR A 67 -10.83 -21.35 -15.74
CA THR A 67 -11.07 -21.49 -17.18
C THR A 67 -10.90 -20.13 -17.85
N VAL A 68 -9.82 -19.94 -18.60
CA VAL A 68 -9.48 -18.67 -19.26
C VAL A 68 -10.15 -18.60 -20.63
N ALA A 69 -10.87 -17.51 -20.93
CA ALA A 69 -11.51 -17.30 -22.24
C ALA A 69 -10.49 -16.91 -23.32
N ALA A 70 -10.92 -16.86 -24.60
CA ALA A 70 -10.06 -16.54 -25.74
C ALA A 70 -9.41 -15.14 -25.71
N THR A 71 -9.95 -14.21 -24.90
CA THR A 71 -9.36 -12.89 -24.60
C THR A 71 -8.37 -12.91 -23.42
N GLY A 72 -8.22 -14.04 -22.74
CA GLY A 72 -7.41 -14.14 -21.52
C GLY A 72 -8.12 -13.68 -20.24
N LEU A 73 -9.22 -12.92 -20.33
CA LEU A 73 -10.02 -12.48 -19.18
C LEU A 73 -10.99 -13.58 -18.72
N ASP A 74 -11.17 -13.74 -17.41
CA ASP A 74 -12.15 -14.67 -16.85
C ASP A 74 -13.58 -14.30 -17.28
N PRO A 75 -14.37 -15.24 -17.87
CA PRO A 75 -15.69 -14.95 -18.41
C PRO A 75 -16.75 -14.60 -17.37
N ARG A 76 -16.46 -14.77 -16.07
CA ARG A 76 -17.36 -14.37 -14.98
C ARG A 76 -17.32 -12.86 -14.71
N LEU A 77 -16.30 -12.17 -15.20
CA LEU A 77 -16.10 -10.74 -15.00
C LEU A 77 -16.90 -9.92 -16.01
N GLN A 78 -17.41 -8.77 -15.57
CA GLN A 78 -18.11 -7.81 -16.42
C GLN A 78 -17.22 -6.59 -16.67
N ALA A 79 -16.69 -6.49 -17.88
CA ALA A 79 -15.86 -5.38 -18.32
C ALA A 79 -16.70 -4.31 -19.03
N GLU A 80 -16.69 -3.09 -18.52
CA GLU A 80 -17.32 -1.91 -19.10
C GLU A 80 -16.24 -0.88 -19.47
N PRO A 81 -16.09 -0.53 -20.75
CA PRO A 81 -15.13 0.48 -21.17
C PRO A 81 -15.51 1.87 -20.64
N LEU A 82 -14.56 2.54 -20.01
CA LEU A 82 -14.72 3.91 -19.53
C LEU A 82 -14.44 4.89 -20.66
N GLN A 83 -15.25 5.93 -20.78
CA GLN A 83 -15.04 7.04 -21.74
C GLN A 83 -13.99 8.02 -21.20
N VAL A 84 -12.82 7.49 -20.85
CA VAL A 84 -11.66 8.24 -20.38
C VAL A 84 -10.58 8.08 -21.44
N ASP A 85 -10.14 9.19 -22.00
CA ASP A 85 -9.02 9.20 -22.94
C ASP A 85 -7.71 9.10 -22.13
N PRO A 86 -6.95 8.00 -22.22
CA PRO A 86 -5.68 7.90 -21.53
C PRO A 86 -4.68 8.86 -22.19
N GLN A 87 -4.55 10.07 -21.64
CA GLN A 87 -3.54 11.02 -22.07
C GLN A 87 -2.18 10.53 -21.59
N CYS A 88 -1.55 9.67 -22.39
CA CYS A 88 -0.20 9.19 -22.14
C CYS A 88 0.83 10.09 -22.81
N SER A 89 1.80 10.54 -22.03
CA SER A 89 2.97 11.30 -22.48
C SER A 89 4.25 10.62 -21.96
N GLU A 90 5.42 11.17 -22.31
CA GLU A 90 6.68 10.73 -21.67
C GLU A 90 6.65 10.89 -20.14
N ALA A 91 5.80 11.78 -19.62
CA ALA A 91 5.63 12.06 -18.20
C ALA A 91 4.71 11.05 -17.47
N GLY A 92 3.99 10.19 -18.21
CA GLY A 92 3.02 9.23 -17.65
C GLY A 92 1.65 9.34 -18.32
N CYS A 93 0.74 8.47 -17.89
CA CYS A 93 -0.65 8.47 -18.34
C CYS A 93 -1.56 9.15 -17.32
N THR A 94 -2.71 9.63 -17.76
CA THR A 94 -3.83 10.03 -16.89
C THR A 94 -4.01 9.01 -15.78
N SER A 95 -3.88 9.43 -14.53
CA SER A 95 -4.00 8.54 -13.37
C SER A 95 -5.45 8.43 -12.93
N VAL A 96 -5.81 7.33 -12.26
CA VAL A 96 -7.20 7.01 -11.95
C VAL A 96 -7.32 6.64 -10.47
N GLY A 97 -8.34 7.19 -9.82
CA GLY A 97 -8.80 6.82 -8.50
C GLY A 97 -10.30 6.57 -8.52
N VAL A 98 -10.84 6.15 -7.38
CA VAL A 98 -12.28 5.92 -7.23
C VAL A 98 -12.72 6.45 -5.87
N THR A 99 -13.74 7.30 -5.86
CA THR A 99 -14.33 7.84 -4.62
C THR A 99 -14.93 6.73 -3.77
N VAL A 100 -15.22 7.00 -2.49
CA VAL A 100 -15.95 6.05 -1.61
C VAL A 100 -17.33 5.68 -2.16
N ALA A 101 -17.96 6.59 -2.92
CA ALA A 101 -19.25 6.34 -3.57
C ALA A 101 -19.14 5.45 -4.82
N GLY A 102 -17.91 5.12 -5.26
CA GLY A 102 -17.65 4.32 -6.45
C GLY A 102 -17.56 5.12 -7.75
N GLU A 103 -17.62 6.45 -7.72
CA GLU A 103 -17.39 7.28 -8.91
C GLU A 103 -15.90 7.26 -9.29
N VAL A 104 -15.61 7.03 -10.57
CA VAL A 104 -14.24 7.03 -11.10
C VAL A 104 -13.78 8.47 -11.26
N VAL A 105 -12.55 8.74 -10.81
CA VAL A 105 -11.92 10.05 -10.87
C VAL A 105 -10.62 9.92 -11.64
N THR A 106 -10.42 10.79 -12.63
CA THR A 106 -9.18 10.84 -13.41
C THR A 106 -8.41 12.09 -13.05
N PHE A 107 -7.08 12.01 -13.09
CA PHE A 107 -6.21 13.16 -12.97
C PHE A 107 -5.30 13.27 -14.18
N ASP A 108 -5.41 14.40 -14.87
CA ASP A 108 -4.53 14.80 -15.96
C ASP A 108 -3.48 15.77 -15.42
N SER A 109 -2.22 15.35 -15.42
CA SER A 109 -1.10 16.15 -14.92
C SER A 109 -0.78 17.35 -15.81
N ALA A 110 -0.97 17.23 -17.12
CA ALA A 110 -0.66 18.29 -18.08
C ALA A 110 -1.61 19.49 -17.92
N THR A 111 -2.85 19.24 -17.52
CA THR A 111 -3.84 20.31 -17.23
C THR A 111 -4.07 20.54 -15.75
N SER A 112 -3.53 19.69 -14.87
CA SER A 112 -3.79 19.68 -13.42
C SER A 112 -5.30 19.64 -13.11
N MET A 113 -6.03 18.78 -13.80
CA MET A 113 -7.49 18.65 -13.67
C MET A 113 -7.87 17.29 -13.11
N LEU A 114 -8.70 17.30 -12.06
CA LEU A 114 -9.48 16.13 -11.64
C LEU A 114 -10.78 16.11 -12.43
N THR A 115 -11.17 14.96 -12.97
CA THR A 115 -12.46 14.77 -13.65
C THR A 115 -13.21 13.59 -13.08
N PHE A 116 -14.44 13.84 -12.64
CA PHE A 116 -15.38 12.90 -12.06
C PHE A 116 -16.26 12.35 -13.19
N THR A 117 -16.09 11.08 -13.55
CA THR A 117 -16.57 10.58 -14.84
C THR A 117 -18.09 10.45 -14.93
N GLU A 118 -18.72 10.04 -13.82
CA GLU A 118 -20.17 9.84 -13.78
C GLU A 118 -20.94 11.17 -13.67
N SER A 119 -20.45 12.12 -12.88
CA SER A 119 -21.06 13.44 -12.72
C SER A 119 -20.69 14.42 -13.85
N GLY A 120 -19.58 14.18 -14.56
CA GLY A 120 -19.01 15.08 -15.55
C GLY A 120 -18.39 16.35 -14.94
N THR A 121 -18.16 16.37 -13.63
CA THR A 121 -17.57 17.51 -12.93
C THR A 121 -16.07 17.52 -13.14
N SER A 122 -15.51 18.67 -13.50
CA SER A 122 -14.05 18.85 -13.55
C SER A 122 -13.62 19.91 -12.55
N LEU A 123 -12.49 19.67 -11.92
CA LEU A 123 -11.95 20.48 -10.84
C LEU A 123 -10.47 20.77 -11.09
N ALA A 124 -10.13 22.05 -11.20
CA ALA A 124 -8.73 22.47 -11.30
C ALA A 124 -8.04 22.29 -9.95
N VAL A 125 -6.91 21.60 -9.97
CA VAL A 125 -6.05 21.41 -8.80
C VAL A 125 -5.01 22.51 -8.78
N GLY A 126 -4.99 23.32 -7.73
CA GLY A 126 -4.03 24.42 -7.57
C GLY A 126 -2.58 24.00 -7.29
N SER A 127 -2.19 22.76 -7.59
CA SER A 127 -0.93 22.17 -7.14
C SER A 127 0.25 22.44 -8.07
N SER A 128 1.45 22.54 -7.50
CA SER A 128 2.71 22.76 -8.22
C SER A 128 3.56 21.49 -8.40
N LEU A 129 2.94 20.31 -8.48
CA LEU A 129 3.64 19.00 -8.44
C LEU A 129 4.35 18.60 -9.74
N GLY A 130 4.39 19.48 -10.75
CA GLY A 130 5.02 19.23 -12.04
C GLY A 130 4.27 18.23 -12.92
N ASP A 131 4.82 17.96 -14.10
CA ASP A 131 4.15 17.17 -15.15
C ASP A 131 4.07 15.66 -14.83
N LEU A 132 4.87 15.19 -13.86
CA LEU A 132 4.90 13.80 -13.39
C LEU A 132 3.90 13.52 -12.26
N ALA A 133 3.01 14.46 -11.94
CA ALA A 133 2.04 14.28 -10.88
C ALA A 133 1.02 13.17 -11.22
N ALA A 134 0.66 12.35 -10.24
CA ALA A 134 -0.31 11.28 -10.38
C ALA A 134 -1.24 11.22 -9.16
N LEU A 135 -2.53 11.00 -9.42
CA LEU A 135 -3.51 10.62 -8.42
C LEU A 135 -3.14 9.25 -7.86
N VAL A 136 -2.82 9.21 -6.57
CA VAL A 136 -2.50 7.99 -5.83
C VAL A 136 -3.79 7.28 -5.43
N LEU A 137 -4.73 8.03 -4.84
CA LEU A 137 -6.01 7.51 -4.39
C LEU A 137 -7.00 8.64 -4.04
N MET A 138 -8.28 8.27 -3.92
CA MET A 138 -9.30 9.09 -3.26
C MET A 138 -9.47 8.63 -1.82
N GLY A 139 -9.35 9.55 -0.87
CA GLY A 139 -9.56 9.30 0.56
C GLY A 139 -11.04 9.31 0.97
N PRO A 140 -11.32 9.07 2.27
CA PRO A 140 -12.67 8.88 2.77
C PRO A 140 -13.57 10.13 2.83
N ASP A 141 -12.98 11.33 2.88
CA ASP A 141 -13.71 12.59 3.08
C ASP A 141 -13.65 13.52 1.86
N ASP A 142 -13.83 12.98 0.65
CA ASP A 142 -13.76 13.77 -0.61
C ASP A 142 -12.43 14.55 -0.72
N VAL A 143 -11.33 13.83 -0.51
CA VAL A 143 -9.97 14.36 -0.63
C VAL A 143 -9.19 13.49 -1.60
N ALA A 144 -8.64 14.11 -2.64
CA ALA A 144 -7.72 13.46 -3.57
C ALA A 144 -6.29 13.55 -3.04
N TYR A 145 -5.56 12.43 -3.09
CA TYR A 145 -4.17 12.35 -2.71
C TYR A 145 -3.32 12.23 -3.97
N ILE A 146 -2.50 13.25 -4.25
CA ILE A 146 -1.73 13.35 -5.50
C ILE A 146 -0.25 13.40 -5.14
N ALA A 147 0.53 12.51 -5.74
CA ALA A 147 1.98 12.49 -5.58
C ALA A 147 2.65 13.04 -6.84
N GLY A 148 3.80 13.68 -6.69
CA GLY A 148 4.58 14.17 -7.83
C GLY A 148 5.95 14.65 -7.43
N VAL A 149 6.79 14.90 -8.42
CA VAL A 149 8.16 15.40 -8.21
C VAL A 149 8.17 16.90 -8.47
N PRO A 150 8.60 17.73 -7.50
CA PRO A 150 8.69 19.17 -7.69
C PRO A 150 9.55 19.51 -8.92
N PRO A 151 9.17 20.53 -9.72
CA PRO A 151 9.91 20.90 -10.94
C PRO A 151 11.39 21.22 -10.73
N ASP A 152 11.78 21.59 -9.51
CA ASP A 152 13.14 21.97 -9.10
C ASP A 152 13.89 20.89 -8.30
N ALA A 153 13.31 19.70 -8.13
CA ALA A 153 13.94 18.60 -7.42
C ALA A 153 15.15 18.04 -8.20
N SER A 154 16.30 17.94 -7.52
CA SER A 154 17.56 17.44 -8.09
C SER A 154 17.81 15.94 -7.84
N ASP A 155 17.02 15.34 -6.95
CA ASP A 155 17.03 13.94 -6.53
C ASP A 155 15.57 13.46 -6.70
N PRO A 156 15.27 12.21 -7.07
CA PRO A 156 13.92 11.65 -7.03
C PRO A 156 13.33 11.65 -5.60
N VAL A 157 12.97 12.83 -5.13
CA VAL A 157 12.20 13.10 -3.93
C VAL A 157 10.82 13.48 -4.40
N GLN A 158 9.83 12.70 -3.99
CA GLN A 158 8.43 13.00 -4.29
C GLN A 158 7.80 13.79 -3.15
N GLU A 159 6.72 14.48 -3.48
CA GLU A 159 5.82 15.13 -2.55
C GLU A 159 4.44 14.49 -2.67
N LEU A 160 3.70 14.48 -1.58
CA LEU A 160 2.31 14.08 -1.52
C LEU A 160 1.48 15.28 -1.06
N ILE A 161 0.43 15.61 -1.81
CA ILE A 161 -0.55 16.62 -1.41
C ILE A 161 -1.91 15.99 -1.20
N ALA A 162 -2.69 16.61 -0.32
CA ALA A 162 -4.12 16.39 -0.20
C ALA A 162 -4.86 17.58 -0.82
N VAL A 163 -5.83 17.29 -1.69
CA VAL A 163 -6.64 18.29 -2.39
C VAL A 163 -8.09 18.04 -2.05
N SER A 164 -8.77 19.05 -1.52
CA SER A 164 -10.21 18.97 -1.30
C SER A 164 -10.95 18.84 -2.63
N THR A 165 -11.90 17.93 -2.73
CA THR A 165 -12.74 17.78 -3.93
C THR A 165 -14.19 18.20 -3.72
N SER A 166 -14.51 18.79 -2.57
CA SER A 166 -15.86 19.18 -2.21
C SER A 166 -15.92 20.51 -1.45
N GLY A 167 -17.11 21.11 -1.41
CA GLY A 167 -17.36 22.34 -0.64
C GLY A 167 -16.64 23.58 -1.16
N ALA A 168 -16.44 24.56 -0.27
CA ALA A 168 -15.88 25.87 -0.61
C ALA A 168 -14.36 25.85 -0.88
N THR A 169 -13.68 24.78 -0.48
CA THR A 169 -12.24 24.55 -0.65
C THR A 169 -11.93 23.60 -1.81
N ALA A 170 -12.94 23.19 -2.59
CA ALA A 170 -12.72 22.31 -3.74
C ALA A 170 -11.62 22.85 -4.68
N GLY A 171 -10.66 21.98 -5.00
CA GLY A 171 -9.51 22.25 -5.87
C GLY A 171 -8.32 22.84 -5.13
N GLN A 172 -8.48 23.19 -3.85
CA GLN A 172 -7.40 23.71 -3.02
C GLN A 172 -6.60 22.58 -2.40
N GLU A 173 -5.28 22.76 -2.41
CA GLU A 173 -4.38 22.00 -1.57
C GLU A 173 -4.61 22.36 -0.09
N ILE A 174 -4.78 21.33 0.72
CA ILE A 174 -5.12 21.44 2.14
C ILE A 174 -4.08 20.80 3.06
N ALA A 175 -3.21 19.96 2.51
CA ALA A 175 -2.03 19.43 3.20
C ALA A 175 -0.94 19.05 2.19
N ARG A 176 0.32 19.07 2.64
CA ARG A 176 1.49 18.66 1.86
C ARG A 176 2.52 17.98 2.75
N VAL A 177 3.15 16.95 2.23
CA VAL A 177 4.34 16.31 2.79
C VAL A 177 5.39 16.19 1.69
N SER A 178 6.64 16.45 2.05
CA SER A 178 7.81 16.35 1.17
C SER A 178 8.85 15.41 1.75
N GLY A 179 9.85 15.03 0.95
CA GLY A 179 10.91 14.13 1.40
C GLY A 179 10.56 12.65 1.29
N LEU A 180 9.52 12.31 0.52
CA LEU A 180 9.14 10.93 0.22
C LEU A 180 10.09 10.38 -0.86
N ASP A 181 10.29 9.07 -0.87
CA ASP A 181 11.11 8.40 -1.85
C ASP A 181 10.41 8.40 -3.22
N GLY A 182 11.00 9.07 -4.20
CA GLY A 182 10.52 9.10 -5.59
C GLY A 182 11.36 8.25 -6.53
N SER A 183 12.28 7.42 -6.02
CA SER A 183 13.17 6.58 -6.84
C SER A 183 12.42 5.52 -7.67
N GLY A 184 11.13 5.34 -7.35
CA GLY A 184 10.25 4.34 -7.91
C GLY A 184 10.33 3.01 -7.18
N ASP A 185 11.31 2.81 -6.29
CA ASP A 185 11.48 1.60 -5.49
C ASP A 185 10.64 1.62 -4.21
N SER A 186 9.56 2.40 -4.23
CA SER A 186 8.55 2.50 -3.18
C SER A 186 7.19 2.85 -3.80
N THR A 187 6.13 2.49 -3.09
CA THR A 187 4.74 2.73 -3.47
C THR A 187 3.99 3.36 -2.31
N LEU A 188 3.12 4.33 -2.62
CA LEU A 188 2.18 4.90 -1.66
C LEU A 188 0.90 4.06 -1.62
N ILE A 189 0.52 3.61 -0.44
CA ILE A 189 -0.68 2.79 -0.22
C ILE A 189 -1.63 3.45 0.79
N ALA A 190 -2.92 3.16 0.68
CA ALA A 190 -3.87 3.43 1.76
C ALA A 190 -3.65 2.47 2.94
N THR A 191 -3.77 3.00 4.15
CA THR A 191 -3.84 2.26 5.41
C THR A 191 -5.06 2.71 6.20
N ALA A 192 -5.32 2.10 7.36
CA ALA A 192 -6.45 2.46 8.20
C ALA A 192 -6.48 3.95 8.59
N ALA A 193 -5.32 4.57 8.82
CA ALA A 193 -5.21 5.93 9.36
C ALA A 193 -4.69 6.98 8.35
N GLY A 194 -4.25 6.58 7.17
CA GLY A 194 -3.69 7.50 6.18
C GLY A 194 -2.96 6.80 5.04
N VAL A 195 -2.19 7.57 4.29
CA VAL A 195 -1.28 7.10 3.25
C VAL A 195 0.06 6.73 3.87
N MET A 196 0.63 5.60 3.46
CA MET A 196 1.93 5.11 3.90
C MET A 196 2.80 4.79 2.69
N GLU A 197 4.10 5.03 2.82
CA GLU A 197 5.10 4.63 1.83
C GLU A 197 5.62 3.22 2.17
N VAL A 198 5.64 2.34 1.18
CA VAL A 198 6.08 0.95 1.29
C VAL A 198 7.15 0.68 0.23
N GLY A 199 8.35 0.28 0.68
CA GLY A 199 9.46 -0.05 -0.22
C GLY A 199 9.24 -1.34 -1.01
N CYS A 200 9.83 -1.39 -2.20
CA CYS A 200 9.67 -2.42 -3.23
C CYS A 200 10.25 -3.79 -2.81
N CYS A 201 11.43 -3.76 -2.21
CA CYS A 201 12.36 -4.89 -2.37
C CYS A 201 12.74 -5.56 -1.04
N GLY A 202 11.87 -5.46 -0.04
CA GLY A 202 12.06 -6.09 1.25
C GLY A 202 11.50 -7.50 1.30
N PHE A 203 12.27 -8.47 1.82
CA PHE A 203 11.75 -9.74 2.36
C PHE A 203 11.00 -9.51 3.69
N GLY A 204 10.26 -8.40 3.80
CA GLY A 204 9.51 -8.09 4.99
C GLY A 204 8.52 -9.21 5.23
N GLU A 205 8.57 -9.82 6.42
CA GLU A 205 7.58 -10.82 6.82
C GLU A 205 6.15 -10.24 6.80
N ARG A 206 6.02 -8.90 6.76
CA ARG A 206 4.77 -8.15 6.67
C ARG A 206 4.92 -6.85 5.87
N LEU A 207 3.95 -6.54 5.00
CA LEU A 207 3.79 -5.25 4.30
C LEU A 207 2.34 -4.69 4.47
N PRO A 208 2.17 -3.40 4.83
CA PRO A 208 3.22 -2.49 5.30
C PRO A 208 3.87 -2.98 6.61
N VAL A 209 5.11 -2.54 6.87
CA VAL A 209 5.84 -2.88 8.09
C VAL A 209 5.07 -2.37 9.31
N ALA A 210 4.88 -3.23 10.31
CA ALA A 210 4.16 -2.86 11.52
C ALA A 210 4.84 -1.68 12.24
N GLY A 211 4.07 -0.65 12.55
CA GLY A 211 4.56 0.57 13.22
C GLY A 211 5.33 1.54 12.31
N ALA A 212 5.36 1.32 11.00
CA ALA A 212 5.85 2.32 10.06
C ALA A 212 5.05 3.64 10.17
N SER A 213 5.73 4.75 9.93
CA SER A 213 5.12 6.08 9.96
C SER A 213 4.23 6.30 8.75
N LEU A 214 3.12 7.02 8.94
CA LEU A 214 2.32 7.52 7.83
C LEU A 214 3.13 8.54 7.03
N ALA A 215 3.01 8.48 5.70
CA ALA A 215 3.40 9.58 4.84
C ALA A 215 2.47 10.78 5.08
N MET A 216 1.16 10.54 5.15
CA MET A 216 0.16 11.56 5.48
C MET A 216 -1.07 10.92 6.13
N ALA A 217 -1.59 11.50 7.21
CA ALA A 217 -2.85 11.05 7.81
C ALA A 217 -4.05 11.40 6.92
N TRP A 218 -5.20 10.74 7.14
CA TRP A 218 -6.45 11.17 6.54
C TRP A 218 -6.81 12.60 6.99
N VAL A 219 -7.14 13.47 6.04
CA VAL A 219 -7.56 14.86 6.30
C VAL A 219 -8.94 15.11 5.72
N THR A 220 -9.67 16.01 6.36
CA THR A 220 -10.96 16.54 5.90
C THR A 220 -10.78 17.56 4.77
N PRO A 221 -11.85 17.96 4.05
CA PRO A 221 -11.82 19.03 3.05
C PRO A 221 -11.25 20.38 3.53
N THR A 222 -11.09 20.61 4.84
CA THR A 222 -10.50 21.82 5.40
C THR A 222 -9.06 21.63 5.90
N GLY A 223 -8.47 20.45 5.72
CA GLY A 223 -7.10 20.12 6.13
C GLY A 223 -6.94 19.64 7.58
N GLU A 224 -8.03 19.59 8.34
CA GLU A 224 -8.00 19.02 9.70
C GLU A 224 -7.95 17.49 9.65
N PRO A 225 -7.36 16.80 10.65
CA PRO A 225 -7.40 15.35 10.73
C PRO A 225 -8.83 14.81 10.66
N SER A 226 -9.06 13.86 9.76
CA SER A 226 -10.37 13.28 9.44
C SER A 226 -11.03 12.56 10.63
N GLY A 227 -10.24 11.83 11.42
CA GLY A 227 -10.76 10.92 12.43
C GLY A 227 -11.45 9.68 11.85
N VAL A 228 -11.69 9.59 10.54
CA VAL A 228 -12.13 8.37 9.87
C VAL A 228 -11.01 7.35 9.93
N VAL A 229 -11.39 6.13 10.34
CA VAL A 229 -10.53 4.97 10.28
C VAL A 229 -11.17 3.96 9.34
N VAL A 230 -10.44 3.59 8.29
CA VAL A 230 -10.87 2.57 7.32
C VAL A 230 -10.30 1.22 7.71
N PRO A 231 -10.83 0.09 7.21
CA PRO A 231 -10.23 -1.22 7.47
C PRO A 231 -8.78 -1.28 6.97
N GLU A 232 -7.89 -1.89 7.75
CA GLU A 232 -6.52 -2.17 7.34
C GLU A 232 -6.47 -3.47 6.54
N VAL A 233 -5.70 -3.49 5.46
CA VAL A 233 -5.27 -4.74 4.81
C VAL A 233 -3.75 -4.74 4.77
N HIS A 234 -3.15 -5.82 5.27
CA HIS A 234 -1.72 -6.06 5.20
C HIS A 234 -1.46 -7.48 4.67
N LEU A 235 -0.24 -7.68 4.18
CA LEU A 235 0.23 -8.93 3.62
C LEU A 235 1.33 -9.48 4.51
N GLU A 236 1.33 -10.80 4.77
CA GLU A 236 2.38 -11.51 5.48
C GLU A 236 3.02 -12.56 4.57
N TYR A 237 4.35 -12.70 4.64
CA TYR A 237 5.16 -13.53 3.76
C TYR A 237 5.91 -14.59 4.59
N PRO A 238 5.27 -15.73 4.91
CA PRO A 238 5.86 -16.78 5.77
C PRO A 238 7.06 -17.52 5.15
N GLY A 239 7.36 -17.32 3.86
CA GLY A 239 8.51 -17.94 3.18
C GLY A 239 8.27 -19.38 2.70
N ASP A 240 7.03 -19.87 2.74
CA ASP A 240 6.62 -21.20 2.26
C ASP A 240 6.02 -21.18 0.84
N GLY A 241 6.14 -20.05 0.14
CA GLY A 241 5.54 -19.85 -1.18
C GLY A 241 4.09 -19.34 -1.14
N THR A 242 3.59 -18.94 0.03
CA THR A 242 2.28 -18.31 0.20
C THR A 242 2.39 -16.85 0.64
N THR A 243 1.31 -16.09 0.40
CA THR A 243 1.05 -14.79 0.99
C THR A 243 -0.22 -14.89 1.82
N VAL A 244 -0.14 -14.46 3.09
CA VAL A 244 -1.30 -14.37 3.97
C VAL A 244 -1.83 -12.94 3.87
N VAL A 245 -3.07 -12.80 3.40
CA VAL A 245 -3.77 -11.54 3.34
C VAL A 245 -4.55 -11.39 4.63
N VAL A 246 -4.30 -10.32 5.36
CA VAL A 246 -4.93 -10.09 6.65
C VAL A 246 -5.69 -8.77 6.59
N ARG A 247 -6.95 -8.83 6.98
CA ARG A 247 -7.82 -7.67 7.11
C ARG A 247 -8.15 -7.44 8.56
N THR A 248 -7.94 -6.22 9.04
CA THR A 248 -8.31 -5.81 10.39
C THR A 248 -9.37 -4.72 10.31
N ALA A 249 -10.55 -4.99 10.88
CA ALA A 249 -11.60 -3.99 11.03
C ALA A 249 -11.86 -3.72 12.51
N ILE A 250 -12.17 -2.46 12.85
CA ILE A 250 -12.38 -2.02 14.23
C ILE A 250 -13.44 -2.88 14.95
N ASP A 251 -14.53 -3.22 14.27
CA ASP A 251 -15.69 -3.88 14.89
C ASP A 251 -15.82 -5.37 14.59
N ALA A 252 -15.04 -5.91 13.64
CA ALA A 252 -15.17 -7.29 13.17
C ALA A 252 -13.97 -8.19 13.51
N GLY A 253 -12.93 -7.62 14.13
CA GLY A 253 -11.69 -8.33 14.41
C GLY A 253 -10.85 -8.57 13.15
N GLU A 254 -10.01 -9.59 13.23
CA GLU A 254 -9.06 -9.93 12.18
C GLU A 254 -9.59 -11.10 11.34
N GLN A 255 -9.47 -10.99 10.01
CA GLN A 255 -9.75 -12.06 9.05
C GLN A 255 -8.49 -12.33 8.22
N ARG A 256 -8.26 -13.61 7.92
CA ARG A 256 -7.07 -14.08 7.21
C ARG A 256 -7.45 -14.98 6.05
N TRP A 257 -6.78 -14.79 4.93
CA TRP A 257 -6.84 -15.67 3.77
C TRP A 257 -5.42 -16.00 3.31
N THR A 258 -5.24 -17.17 2.71
CA THR A 258 -3.95 -17.57 2.15
C THR A 258 -4.08 -17.70 0.64
N VAL A 259 -3.18 -17.03 -0.08
CA VAL A 259 -3.08 -17.07 -1.54
C VAL A 259 -1.64 -17.41 -1.95
N PRO A 260 -1.40 -17.86 -3.20
CA PRO A 260 -0.04 -18.06 -3.69
C PRO A 260 0.81 -16.78 -3.55
N ALA A 261 2.09 -16.92 -3.20
CA ALA A 261 2.99 -15.78 -3.11
C ALA A 261 3.35 -15.23 -4.50
N MET A 262 3.58 -13.92 -4.54
CA MET A 262 4.30 -13.28 -5.63
C MET A 262 5.81 -13.40 -5.35
N LEU A 263 6.53 -14.11 -6.21
CA LEU A 263 7.93 -14.48 -5.96
C LEU A 263 8.93 -13.38 -6.35
N ALA A 264 8.56 -12.47 -7.26
CA ALA A 264 9.47 -11.45 -7.80
C ALA A 264 8.77 -10.13 -8.19
N GLY A 265 7.78 -9.67 -7.42
CA GLY A 265 7.21 -8.34 -7.67
C GLY A 265 8.10 -7.22 -7.17
N ARG A 266 8.06 -6.10 -7.90
CA ARG A 266 8.72 -4.87 -7.46
C ARG A 266 7.99 -4.28 -6.28
N ASP A 267 6.67 -4.11 -6.30
CA ASP A 267 5.96 -3.39 -5.24
C ASP A 267 5.11 -4.30 -4.35
N MET A 268 4.56 -3.74 -3.26
CA MET A 268 3.46 -4.38 -2.55
C MET A 268 2.30 -4.60 -3.54
N PRO A 269 1.74 -5.82 -3.65
CA PRO A 269 0.53 -6.06 -4.42
C PRO A 269 -0.56 -5.06 -4.06
N ALA A 270 -1.31 -4.60 -5.06
CA ALA A 270 -2.44 -3.72 -4.78
C ALA A 270 -3.46 -4.51 -3.95
N VAL A 271 -3.87 -3.94 -2.82
CA VAL A 271 -4.86 -4.50 -1.90
C VAL A 271 -5.97 -3.50 -1.61
N ALA A 272 -7.20 -3.98 -1.42
CA ALA A 272 -8.32 -3.16 -0.98
C ALA A 272 -9.22 -3.94 -0.03
N ALA A 273 -9.68 -3.30 1.04
CA ALA A 273 -10.73 -3.86 1.88
C ALA A 273 -12.08 -3.79 1.14
N ALA A 274 -12.79 -4.91 1.07
CA ALA A 274 -14.17 -4.93 0.57
C ALA A 274 -15.15 -4.49 1.68
N ALA A 275 -16.27 -3.90 1.25
CA ALA A 275 -17.31 -3.39 2.13
C ALA A 275 -18.07 -4.51 2.88
N ASP A 276 -18.09 -5.72 2.33
CA ASP A 276 -18.77 -6.89 2.88
C ASP A 276 -17.96 -7.65 3.94
N GLY A 277 -16.81 -7.11 4.35
CA GLY A 277 -15.87 -7.77 5.25
C GLY A 277 -14.76 -8.52 4.53
N GLY A 278 -14.81 -8.67 3.21
CA GLY A 278 -13.75 -9.30 2.43
C GLY A 278 -12.58 -8.37 2.08
N ALA A 279 -11.76 -8.83 1.14
CA ALA A 279 -10.67 -8.04 0.53
C ALA A 279 -10.47 -8.42 -0.94
N LEU A 280 -9.84 -7.51 -1.70
CA LEU A 280 -9.37 -7.73 -3.06
C LEU A 280 -7.85 -7.66 -3.08
N VAL A 281 -7.21 -8.55 -3.83
CA VAL A 281 -5.76 -8.52 -4.06
C VAL A 281 -5.45 -8.72 -5.52
N TRP A 282 -4.71 -7.79 -6.12
CA TRP A 282 -4.21 -7.89 -7.48
C TRP A 282 -2.76 -8.35 -7.47
N MET A 283 -2.47 -9.47 -8.12
CA MET A 283 -1.12 -10.00 -8.22
C MET A 283 -0.67 -10.08 -9.68
N TYR A 284 0.50 -9.53 -9.96
CA TYR A 284 1.16 -9.65 -11.25
C TYR A 284 2.67 -9.76 -11.03
N ASP A 285 3.31 -10.74 -11.65
CA ASP A 285 4.75 -10.97 -11.55
C ASP A 285 5.46 -10.62 -12.88
N PRO A 286 5.82 -9.34 -13.10
CA PRO A 286 6.45 -8.91 -14.34
C PRO A 286 7.90 -9.40 -14.50
N ILE A 287 8.55 -9.90 -13.44
CA ILE A 287 9.97 -10.28 -13.46
C ILE A 287 10.12 -11.79 -13.53
N GLY A 288 9.47 -12.51 -12.63
CA GLY A 288 9.56 -13.97 -12.50
C GLY A 288 8.68 -14.71 -13.50
N ALA A 289 7.54 -14.13 -13.90
CA ALA A 289 6.56 -14.78 -14.76
C ALA A 289 5.78 -13.80 -15.68
N PRO A 290 6.46 -12.98 -16.51
CA PRO A 290 5.82 -11.91 -17.29
C PRO A 290 4.72 -12.37 -18.25
N ASP A 291 4.82 -13.59 -18.76
CA ASP A 291 3.84 -14.18 -19.68
C ASP A 291 2.56 -14.67 -18.97
N THR A 292 2.58 -14.75 -17.63
CA THR A 292 1.41 -15.13 -16.83
C THR A 292 0.44 -13.95 -16.75
N PRO A 293 -0.89 -14.16 -16.93
CA PRO A 293 -1.87 -13.10 -16.68
C PRO A 293 -1.77 -12.60 -15.24
N ALA A 294 -2.13 -11.34 -15.01
CA ALA A 294 -2.38 -10.90 -13.65
C ALA A 294 -3.57 -11.68 -13.08
N MET A 295 -3.57 -11.87 -11.76
CA MET A 295 -4.60 -12.59 -11.04
C MET A 295 -5.28 -11.64 -10.06
N LEU A 296 -6.60 -11.59 -10.10
CA LEU A 296 -7.41 -10.93 -9.09
C LEU A 296 -7.98 -11.97 -8.13
N TYR A 297 -7.63 -11.84 -6.86
CA TYR A 297 -8.17 -12.63 -5.77
C TYR A 297 -9.30 -11.85 -5.10
N ASP A 298 -10.48 -12.45 -5.11
CA ASP A 298 -11.64 -12.01 -4.37
C ASP A 298 -11.74 -12.85 -3.09
N LEU A 299 -11.45 -12.22 -1.96
CA LEU A 299 -11.48 -12.81 -0.64
C LEU A 299 -12.81 -12.44 0.02
N ARG A 300 -13.67 -13.43 0.25
CA ARG A 300 -15.02 -13.25 0.82
C ARG A 300 -14.99 -13.42 2.32
N ALA A 301 -15.89 -12.71 3.01
CA ALA A 301 -15.98 -12.72 4.47
C ALA A 301 -16.34 -14.10 5.07
N ASP A 302 -16.96 -14.98 4.28
CA ASP A 302 -17.26 -16.37 4.66
C ASP A 302 -16.06 -17.33 4.50
N GLY A 303 -14.91 -16.80 4.07
CA GLY A 303 -13.69 -17.56 3.82
C GLY A 303 -13.54 -18.06 2.39
N THR A 304 -14.53 -17.86 1.52
CA THR A 304 -14.44 -18.21 0.10
C THR A 304 -13.36 -17.37 -0.58
N VAL A 305 -12.58 -17.99 -1.47
CA VAL A 305 -11.58 -17.32 -2.30
C VAL A 305 -11.91 -17.61 -3.76
N ASP A 306 -12.35 -16.58 -4.47
CA ASP A 306 -12.52 -16.61 -5.91
C ASP A 306 -11.27 -16.05 -6.60
N VAL A 307 -10.84 -16.70 -7.67
CA VAL A 307 -9.65 -16.32 -8.43
C VAL A 307 -10.04 -16.06 -9.86
N PHE A 308 -9.64 -14.91 -10.39
CA PHE A 308 -9.94 -14.49 -11.75
C PHE A 308 -8.65 -14.18 -12.51
N ALA A 309 -8.49 -14.77 -13.69
CA ALA A 309 -7.43 -14.37 -14.62
C ALA A 309 -7.82 -13.06 -15.29
N MET A 310 -6.90 -12.10 -15.31
CA MET A 310 -7.14 -10.76 -15.83
C MET A 310 -6.68 -10.60 -17.29
N GLY A 311 -6.18 -11.67 -17.93
CA GLY A 311 -5.81 -11.63 -19.34
C GLY A 311 -4.73 -10.61 -19.69
N GLU A 312 -5.07 -9.70 -20.59
CA GLU A 312 -4.20 -8.61 -21.06
C GLU A 312 -4.05 -7.47 -20.05
N PHE A 313 -4.98 -7.36 -19.09
CA PHE A 313 -4.91 -6.39 -18.01
C PHE A 313 -3.80 -6.79 -17.03
N LYS A 314 -2.63 -6.17 -17.14
CA LYS A 314 -1.47 -6.48 -16.27
C LYS A 314 -1.43 -5.65 -14.99
N TYR A 315 -1.88 -4.41 -15.05
CA TYR A 315 -1.82 -3.45 -13.95
C TYR A 315 -3.22 -2.99 -13.56
N VAL A 316 -3.45 -2.82 -12.27
CA VAL A 316 -4.68 -2.21 -11.76
C VAL A 316 -4.42 -0.73 -11.47
N ALA A 317 -5.31 0.13 -11.96
CA ALA A 317 -5.25 1.56 -11.70
C ALA A 317 -5.94 1.91 -10.37
N ALA A 318 -7.07 1.27 -10.09
CA ALA A 318 -7.78 1.44 -8.83
C ALA A 318 -8.61 0.20 -8.45
N MET A 319 -8.85 0.01 -7.16
CA MET A 319 -9.74 -1.02 -6.63
C MET A 319 -10.73 -0.40 -5.66
N HIS A 320 -11.97 -0.90 -5.68
CA HIS A 320 -13.05 -0.30 -4.92
C HIS A 320 -13.69 -1.29 -3.93
N PRO A 321 -14.06 -0.85 -2.70
CA PRO A 321 -14.72 -1.70 -1.70
C PRO A 321 -16.01 -2.38 -2.15
N ALA A 322 -16.68 -1.85 -3.17
CA ALA A 322 -17.88 -2.42 -3.78
C ALA A 322 -17.58 -3.53 -4.82
N ARG A 323 -16.38 -4.13 -4.80
CA ARG A 323 -16.00 -5.27 -5.66
C ARG A 323 -15.99 -4.97 -7.15
N PHE A 324 -15.33 -3.88 -7.51
CA PHE A 324 -14.88 -3.66 -8.89
C PHE A 324 -13.46 -3.10 -8.89
N VAL A 325 -12.81 -3.23 -10.03
CA VAL A 325 -11.48 -2.67 -10.29
C VAL A 325 -11.53 -1.81 -11.54
N VAL A 326 -10.59 -0.88 -11.67
CA VAL A 326 -10.33 -0.14 -12.89
C VAL A 326 -8.94 -0.50 -13.38
N SER A 327 -8.83 -0.88 -14.65
CA SER A 327 -7.57 -1.28 -15.28
C SER A 327 -7.49 -0.67 -16.68
N HIS A 328 -6.32 -0.78 -17.31
CA HIS A 328 -6.04 -0.26 -18.65
C HIS A 328 -5.65 -1.44 -19.55
N ASP A 329 -6.32 -1.61 -20.69
CA ASP A 329 -6.02 -2.69 -21.66
C ASP A 329 -4.89 -2.35 -22.63
N GLY A 330 -4.45 -1.09 -22.66
CA GLY A 330 -3.47 -0.57 -23.62
C GLY A 330 -4.05 0.50 -24.54
N GLU A 331 -5.37 0.59 -24.65
CA GLU A 331 -6.09 1.58 -25.45
C GLU A 331 -7.02 2.45 -24.61
N MET A 332 -7.67 1.88 -23.59
CA MET A 332 -8.62 2.60 -22.74
C MET A 332 -8.69 2.05 -21.32
N TYR A 333 -9.25 2.87 -20.43
CA TYR A 333 -9.61 2.41 -19.09
C TYR A 333 -10.89 1.57 -19.13
N VAL A 334 -10.92 0.52 -18.33
CA VAL A 334 -12.04 -0.43 -18.25
C VAL A 334 -12.38 -0.64 -16.77
N ARG A 335 -13.68 -0.51 -16.46
CA ARG A 335 -14.25 -0.90 -15.17
C ARG A 335 -14.59 -2.38 -15.23
N ILE A 336 -14.06 -3.17 -14.32
CA ILE A 336 -14.29 -4.61 -14.26
C ILE A 336 -15.01 -4.93 -12.96
N ALA A 337 -16.29 -5.27 -13.06
CA ALA A 337 -17.12 -5.66 -11.92
C ALA A 337 -17.03 -7.18 -11.67
N LEU A 338 -17.01 -7.53 -10.39
CA LEU A 338 -16.98 -8.91 -9.91
C LEU A 338 -18.41 -9.41 -9.66
N PRO A 339 -18.66 -10.73 -9.73
CA PRO A 339 -19.99 -11.33 -9.53
C PRO A 339 -20.52 -11.25 -8.09
#